data_AF-A0A2V7ITK5-F1
#
_entry.id   AF-A0A2V7ITK5-F1
#
_cell.length_a   1.000
_cell.length_b   1.000
_cell.length_c   1.000
_cell.angle_alpha   90.00
_cell.angle_beta   90.00
_cell.angle_gamma   90.00
#
_symmetry.space_group_name_H-M   'P 1'
#
loop_
_entity.id
_entity.type
_entity.pdbx_description
1 polymer ?
#
loop_
_entity_poly.entity_id
_entity_poly.type
_entity_poly.pdbx_seq_one_letter_code
_entity_poly.pdbx_strand_id
1 'polypeptide(L)'
;AFLQGTTGRLFNEFGIAVAGAVVISGFVALTLTPMLCAKILRVSHQHGALFTAFERGFTAITEHYRRLLDRAVHHRGVVLAGAAATVLLAYGLFRVLKKEFVPQDDRGYIVVFAQGPEGATLPYMDAYQRQLEQIISRTKDVEGYFSFIGYQSRVSQGIMFVRLTDWSQRKRTVQQVAAEVQPQFFGIPGVLAFASVPPAFGGFGFSVQYVVQNPDFALLGKAMDTLTSQARAIKGLVNVNTDLRGFWAAAA
;
A
#
# COMPACT_ATOMS: atom_id res chain seq x y z
N ALA A 1 -23.14 4.70 -7.84
CA ALA A 1 -22.69 5.07 -6.48
C ALA A 1 -23.44 4.27 -5.42
N PHE A 2 -23.06 3.01 -5.18
CA PHE A 2 -23.75 2.10 -4.25
C PHE A 2 -22.83 1.53 -3.15
N LEU A 3 -21.51 1.74 -3.26
CA LEU A 3 -20.54 1.37 -2.23
C LEU A 3 -20.30 2.57 -1.32
N GLN A 4 -20.59 2.41 -0.02
CA GLN A 4 -20.31 3.41 1.01
C GLN A 4 -18.89 3.23 1.58
N GLY A 5 -18.36 4.26 2.23
CA GLY A 5 -17.02 4.26 2.84
C GLY A 5 -15.90 4.81 1.93
N THR A 6 -14.68 4.90 2.48
CA THR A 6 -13.48 5.40 1.78
C THR A 6 -13.16 4.58 0.53
N THR A 7 -13.26 3.26 0.62
CA THR A 7 -13.11 2.33 -0.51
C THR A 7 -14.14 2.59 -1.60
N GLY A 8 -15.41 2.79 -1.22
CA GLY A 8 -16.49 3.03 -2.16
C GLY A 8 -16.33 4.31 -2.96
N ARG A 9 -15.75 5.36 -2.37
CA ARG A 9 -15.45 6.62 -3.07
C ARG A 9 -14.40 6.44 -4.17
N LEU A 10 -13.30 5.74 -3.89
CA LEU A 10 -12.25 5.50 -4.88
C LEU A 10 -12.78 4.71 -6.09
N PHE A 11 -13.54 3.64 -5.84
CA PHE A 11 -14.13 2.84 -6.92
C PHE A 11 -15.23 3.57 -7.68
N ASN A 12 -15.94 4.51 -7.05
CA ASN A 12 -16.99 5.27 -7.72
C ASN A 12 -16.43 6.25 -8.75
N GLU A 13 -15.33 6.94 -8.45
CA GLU A 13 -14.68 7.83 -9.42
C GLU A 13 -14.16 7.06 -10.64
N PHE A 14 -13.47 5.93 -10.40
CA PHE A 14 -13.02 5.06 -11.49
C PHE A 14 -14.20 4.51 -12.30
N GLY A 15 -15.24 4.03 -11.61
CA GLY A 15 -16.42 3.44 -12.26
C GLY A 15 -17.16 4.44 -13.14
N ILE A 16 -17.37 5.68 -12.67
CA ILE A 16 -18.03 6.73 -13.46
C ILE A 16 -17.17 7.14 -14.65
N ALA A 17 -15.86 7.27 -14.47
CA ALA A 17 -14.94 7.62 -15.55
C ALA A 17 -14.95 6.56 -16.66
N VAL A 18 -14.83 5.27 -16.31
CA VAL A 18 -14.88 4.16 -17.27
C VAL A 18 -16.25 4.07 -17.94
N ALA A 19 -17.34 4.15 -17.17
CA ALA A 19 -18.68 4.10 -17.75
C ALA A 19 -18.91 5.25 -18.74
N GLY A 20 -18.54 6.48 -18.37
CA GLY A 20 -18.62 7.64 -19.25
C GLY A 20 -17.77 7.48 -20.51
N ALA A 21 -16.53 7.01 -20.37
CA ALA A 21 -15.63 6.76 -21.50
C ALA A 21 -16.20 5.70 -22.47
N VAL A 22 -16.77 4.61 -21.94
CA VAL A 22 -17.38 3.56 -22.76
C VAL A 22 -18.63 4.05 -23.49
N VAL A 23 -19.48 4.85 -22.83
CA VAL A 23 -20.67 5.43 -23.48
C VAL A 23 -20.29 6.39 -24.60
N ILE A 24 -19.35 7.28 -24.36
CA ILE A 24 -18.85 8.21 -25.39
C ILE A 24 -18.16 7.43 -26.51
N SER A 25 -17.33 6.43 -26.18
CA SER A 25 -16.68 5.56 -27.17
C SER A 25 -17.69 4.80 -28.03
N GLY A 26 -18.75 4.25 -27.43
CA GLY A 26 -19.84 3.60 -28.14
C GLY A 26 -20.58 4.57 -29.07
N PHE A 27 -20.86 5.79 -28.60
CA PHE A 27 -21.46 6.82 -29.43
C PHE A 27 -20.58 7.19 -30.64
N VAL A 28 -19.28 7.39 -30.42
CA VAL A 28 -18.30 7.67 -31.48
C VAL A 28 -18.20 6.49 -32.46
N ALA A 29 -18.17 5.26 -31.96
CA ALA A 29 -18.09 4.04 -32.77
C ALA A 29 -19.32 3.81 -33.66
N LEU A 30 -20.50 4.29 -33.24
CA LEU A 30 -21.74 4.16 -33.99
C LEU A 30 -22.01 5.35 -34.93
N THR A 31 -21.37 6.50 -34.74
CA THR A 31 -21.64 7.73 -35.51
C THR A 31 -20.46 8.15 -36.36
N LEU A 32 -19.35 8.50 -35.71
CA LEU A 32 -18.17 9.06 -36.35
C LEU A 32 -17.39 7.97 -37.10
N THR A 33 -17.21 6.78 -36.51
CA THR A 33 -16.45 5.70 -37.15
C THR A 33 -17.06 5.27 -38.49
N PRO A 34 -18.39 5.01 -38.62
CA PRO A 34 -18.98 4.66 -39.90
C PRO A 34 -18.90 5.80 -40.91
N MET A 35 -19.07 7.06 -40.47
CA MET A 35 -18.95 8.25 -41.33
C MET A 35 -17.54 8.42 -41.89
N LEU A 36 -16.52 8.26 -41.04
CA LEU A 36 -15.12 8.33 -41.46
C LEU A 36 -14.75 7.15 -42.35
N CYS A 37 -15.22 5.94 -42.06
CA CYS A 37 -15.03 4.78 -42.93
C CYS A 37 -15.64 5.03 -44.32
N ALA A 38 -16.85 5.59 -44.42
CA ALA A 38 -17.48 5.89 -45.70
C ALA A 38 -16.73 6.95 -46.52
N LYS A 39 -16.02 7.89 -45.86
CA LYS A 39 -15.39 9.04 -46.53
C LYS A 39 -13.89 8.87 -46.79
N ILE A 40 -13.18 8.16 -45.92
CA ILE A 40 -11.71 8.07 -45.94
C ILE A 40 -11.23 6.70 -46.41
N LEU A 41 -11.99 5.63 -46.17
CA LEU A 41 -11.55 4.28 -46.48
C LEU A 41 -11.44 4.09 -47.99
N ARG A 42 -10.20 4.03 -48.48
CA ARG A 42 -9.89 3.66 -49.86
C ARG A 42 -9.60 2.17 -49.90
N VAL A 43 -10.49 1.41 -50.51
CA VAL A 43 -10.30 -0.02 -50.74
C VAL A 43 -9.30 -0.18 -51.90
N SER A 44 -8.03 -0.44 -51.58
CA SER A 44 -7.04 -0.84 -52.59
C SER A 44 -7.12 -2.34 -52.81
N HIS A 45 -7.28 -2.77 -54.07
CA HIS A 45 -7.30 -4.18 -54.44
C HIS A 45 -5.90 -4.80 -54.62
N GLN A 46 -4.83 -3.98 -54.58
CA GLN A 46 -3.46 -4.46 -54.69
C GLN A 46 -2.81 -4.51 -53.31
N HIS A 47 -2.57 -5.74 -52.84
CA HIS A 47 -1.93 -6.02 -51.56
C HIS A 47 -0.47 -6.44 -51.78
N GLY A 48 0.46 -5.83 -51.05
CA GLY A 48 1.88 -6.18 -51.10
C GLY A 48 2.18 -7.56 -50.49
N ALA A 49 3.35 -8.12 -50.78
CA ALA A 49 3.75 -9.45 -50.31
C ALA A 49 3.68 -9.64 -48.78
N LEU A 50 3.97 -8.58 -48.01
CA LEU A 50 3.83 -8.58 -46.55
C LEU A 50 2.37 -8.75 -46.11
N PHE A 51 1.43 -8.04 -46.73
CA PHE A 51 0.01 -8.19 -46.42
C PHE A 51 -0.45 -9.62 -46.70
N THR A 52 -0.06 -10.21 -47.82
CA THR A 52 -0.43 -11.59 -48.16
C THR A 52 0.17 -12.60 -47.17
N ALA A 53 1.37 -12.35 -46.64
CA ALA A 53 1.96 -13.19 -45.60
C ALA A 53 1.16 -13.12 -44.28
N PHE A 54 0.74 -11.92 -43.86
CA PHE A 54 -0.12 -11.74 -42.69
C PHE A 54 -1.50 -12.38 -42.90
N GLU A 55 -2.11 -12.18 -44.07
CA GLU A 55 -3.42 -12.75 -44.41
C GLU A 55 -3.41 -14.28 -44.33
N ARG A 56 -2.35 -14.91 -44.86
CA ARG A 56 -2.16 -16.37 -44.75
C ARG A 56 -2.01 -16.80 -43.29
N GLY A 57 -1.29 -16.03 -42.48
CA GLY A 57 -1.15 -16.27 -41.04
C GLY A 57 -2.49 -16.20 -40.31
N PHE A 58 -3.26 -15.12 -40.51
CA PHE A 58 -4.59 -14.94 -39.90
C PHE A 58 -5.57 -16.02 -40.35
N THR A 59 -5.55 -16.39 -41.63
CA THR A 59 -6.38 -17.47 -42.16
C THR A 59 -6.02 -18.81 -41.51
N ALA A 60 -4.72 -19.10 -41.34
CA ALA A 60 -4.26 -20.32 -40.69
C ALA A 60 -4.68 -20.39 -39.21
N ILE A 61 -4.59 -19.27 -38.49
CA ILE A 61 -5.07 -19.15 -37.10
C ILE A 61 -6.58 -19.37 -37.03
N THR A 62 -7.34 -18.73 -37.92
CA THR A 62 -8.80 -18.87 -37.98
C THR A 62 -9.22 -20.31 -38.23
N GLU A 63 -8.61 -20.99 -39.21
CA GLU A 63 -8.94 -22.38 -39.53
C GLU A 63 -8.47 -23.35 -38.44
N HIS A 64 -7.38 -23.04 -37.73
CA HIS A 64 -6.96 -23.82 -36.57
C HIS A 64 -7.94 -23.66 -35.41
N TYR A 65 -8.33 -22.42 -35.09
CA TYR A 65 -9.33 -22.11 -34.07
C TYR A 65 -10.67 -22.79 -34.37
N ARG A 66 -11.14 -22.74 -35.63
CA ARG A 66 -12.37 -23.42 -36.07
C ARG A 66 -12.32 -24.92 -35.79
N ARG A 67 -11.23 -25.59 -36.16
CA ARG A 67 -11.04 -27.03 -35.92
C ARG A 67 -10.99 -27.38 -34.44
N LEU A 68 -10.37 -26.53 -33.61
CA LEU A 68 -10.35 -26.72 -32.16
C LEU A 68 -11.74 -26.51 -31.54
N LEU A 69 -12.47 -25.49 -32.00
CA LEU A 69 -13.82 -25.18 -31.53
C LEU A 69 -14.80 -26.32 -31.88
N ASP A 70 -14.76 -26.82 -33.11
CA ASP A 70 -15.59 -27.97 -33.52
C ASP A 70 -15.33 -29.18 -32.61
N ARG A 71 -14.06 -29.51 -32.33
CA ARG A 71 -13.71 -30.58 -31.39
C ARG A 71 -14.21 -30.29 -29.97
N ALA A 72 -14.06 -29.06 -29.48
CA ALA A 72 -14.51 -28.68 -28.15
C ALA A 72 -16.03 -28.85 -27.98
N VAL A 73 -16.83 -28.45 -28.98
CA VAL A 73 -18.29 -28.59 -28.96
C VAL A 73 -18.70 -30.07 -28.94
N HIS A 74 -18.04 -30.93 -29.71
CA HIS A 74 -18.31 -32.37 -29.69
C HIS A 74 -17.89 -33.03 -28.35
N HIS A 75 -16.90 -32.47 -27.65
CA HIS A 75 -16.42 -32.95 -26.35
C HIS A 75 -16.91 -32.09 -25.16
N ARG A 76 -18.21 -31.76 -25.14
CA ARG A 76 -18.86 -30.93 -24.09
C ARG A 76 -18.50 -31.28 -22.65
N GLY A 77 -18.34 -32.58 -22.33
CA GLY A 77 -17.98 -33.02 -20.97
C GLY A 77 -16.57 -32.59 -20.56
N VAL A 78 -15.61 -32.64 -21.49
CA VAL A 78 -14.22 -32.18 -21.25
C VAL A 78 -14.18 -30.66 -21.08
N VAL A 79 -14.96 -29.93 -21.88
CA VAL A 79 -15.07 -28.47 -21.77
C VAL A 79 -15.67 -28.06 -20.42
N LEU A 80 -16.76 -28.70 -19.99
CA LEU A 80 -17.39 -28.43 -18.69
C LEU A 80 -16.46 -28.80 -17.53
N ALA A 81 -15.75 -29.92 -17.61
CA ALA A 81 -14.74 -30.31 -16.62
C ALA A 81 -13.59 -29.30 -16.56
N GLY A 82 -13.10 -28.83 -17.71
CA GLY A 82 -12.08 -27.78 -17.79
C GLY A 82 -12.55 -26.44 -17.21
N ALA A 83 -13.79 -26.04 -17.49
CA ALA A 83 -14.39 -24.84 -16.92
C ALA A 83 -14.51 -24.96 -15.38
N ALA A 84 -15.02 -26.10 -14.88
CA ALA A 84 -15.10 -26.37 -13.46
C ALA A 84 -13.72 -26.37 -12.79
N ALA A 85 -12.72 -27.01 -13.41
CA ALA A 85 -11.34 -27.01 -12.93
C ALA A 85 -10.75 -25.59 -12.87
N THR A 86 -11.03 -24.75 -13.87
CA THR A 86 -10.57 -23.35 -13.90
C THR A 86 -11.22 -22.52 -12.78
N VAL A 87 -12.52 -22.72 -12.54
CA VAL A 87 -13.22 -22.06 -11.43
C VAL A 87 -12.68 -22.52 -10.07
N LEU A 88 -12.45 -23.82 -9.89
CA LEU A 88 -11.86 -24.37 -8.66
C LEU A 88 -10.45 -23.84 -8.43
N LEU A 89 -9.64 -23.74 -9.49
CA LEU A 89 -8.30 -23.17 -9.44
C LEU A 89 -8.35 -21.69 -9.05
N ALA A 90 -9.23 -20.90 -9.67
CA ALA A 90 -9.42 -19.49 -9.35
C ALA A 90 -9.86 -19.31 -7.88
N TYR A 91 -10.77 -20.15 -7.40
CA TYR A 91 -11.20 -20.15 -6.00
C TYR A 91 -10.05 -20.51 -5.04
N GLY A 92 -9.27 -21.54 -5.38
CA GLY A 92 -8.08 -21.93 -4.61
C GLY A 92 -7.06 -20.80 -4.52
N LEU A 93 -6.73 -20.16 -5.64
CA LEU A 93 -5.84 -18.99 -5.69
C LEU A 93 -6.39 -17.83 -4.87
N PHE A 94 -7.69 -17.54 -4.98
CA PHE A 94 -8.34 -16.48 -4.21
C PHE A 94 -8.24 -16.68 -2.69
N ARG A 95 -8.21 -17.94 -2.22
CA ARG A 95 -8.07 -18.27 -0.79
C ARG A 95 -6.63 -18.13 -0.29
N VAL A 96 -5.64 -18.34 -1.16
CA VAL A 96 -4.21 -18.25 -0.82
C VAL A 96 -3.68 -16.82 -0.97
N LEU A 97 -4.28 -16.01 -1.84
CA LEU A 97 -3.81 -14.67 -2.12
C LEU A 97 -3.94 -13.76 -0.89
N LYS A 98 -2.81 -13.20 -0.46
CA LYS A 98 -2.78 -12.23 0.63
C LYS A 98 -3.51 -10.96 0.19
N LYS A 99 -4.30 -10.40 1.10
CA LYS A 99 -5.08 -9.19 0.86
C LYS A 99 -4.33 -8.00 1.44
N GLU A 100 -4.13 -6.98 0.62
CA GLU A 100 -3.58 -5.69 1.01
C GLU A 100 -4.53 -4.61 0.50
N PHE A 101 -4.73 -3.54 1.28
CA PHE A 101 -5.70 -2.49 0.93
C PHE A 101 -5.18 -1.63 -0.21
N VAL A 102 -3.96 -1.11 -0.06
CA VAL A 102 -3.22 -0.34 -1.06
C VAL A 102 -1.74 -0.63 -0.85
N PRO A 103 -0.95 -0.83 -1.92
CA PRO A 103 0.49 -1.00 -1.80
C PRO A 103 1.14 0.21 -1.12
N GLN A 104 2.24 -0.03 -0.41
CA GLN A 104 3.03 1.06 0.16
C GLN A 104 3.74 1.82 -0.96
N ASP A 105 3.36 3.08 -1.15
CA ASP A 105 3.99 3.94 -2.15
C ASP A 105 5.25 4.60 -1.60
N ASP A 106 6.19 4.90 -2.49
CA ASP A 106 7.34 5.72 -2.17
C ASP A 106 6.98 7.21 -2.35
N ARG A 107 6.86 7.92 -1.22
CA ARG A 107 6.56 9.36 -1.18
C ARG A 107 7.79 10.25 -1.06
N GLY A 108 8.98 9.67 -1.04
CA GLY A 108 10.24 10.40 -0.89
C GLY A 108 10.50 10.98 0.50
N TYR A 109 9.79 10.55 1.54
CA TYR A 109 10.11 10.93 2.91
C TYR A 109 9.79 9.82 3.92
N ILE A 110 10.49 9.86 5.05
CA ILE A 110 10.33 8.98 6.21
C ILE A 110 10.02 9.85 7.43
N VAL A 111 9.22 9.34 8.35
CA VAL A 111 8.98 10.00 9.64
C VAL A 111 9.63 9.16 10.74
N VAL A 112 10.50 9.77 11.52
CA VAL A 112 11.15 9.13 12.67
C VAL A 112 10.49 9.66 13.94
N PHE A 113 10.05 8.74 14.80
CA PHE A 113 9.52 9.05 16.11
C PHE A 113 10.57 8.73 17.16
N ALA A 114 10.74 9.61 18.13
CA ALA A 114 11.64 9.43 19.27
C ALA A 114 10.84 9.57 20.57
N GLN A 115 11.00 8.60 21.47
CA GLN A 115 10.26 8.55 22.72
C GLN A 115 11.20 8.29 23.90
N GLY A 116 11.36 9.29 24.76
CA GLY A 116 12.12 9.17 26.00
C GLY A 116 11.32 8.50 27.13
N PRO A 117 12.00 8.20 28.24
CA PRO A 117 11.37 7.74 29.48
C PRO A 117 10.45 8.81 30.06
N GLU A 118 9.58 8.40 30.97
CA GLU A 118 8.73 9.33 31.72
C GLU A 118 9.60 10.27 32.58
N GLY A 119 9.19 11.54 32.65
CA GLY A 119 9.98 12.58 33.30
C GLY A 119 11.17 13.11 32.48
N ALA A 120 11.38 12.63 31.25
CA ALA A 120 12.43 13.17 30.38
C ALA A 120 12.23 14.68 30.15
N THR A 121 13.32 15.43 30.34
CA THR A 121 13.35 16.88 30.17
C THR A 121 13.69 17.26 28.73
N LEU A 122 13.43 18.51 28.34
CA LEU A 122 13.78 19.00 27.00
C LEU A 122 15.28 18.84 26.69
N PRO A 123 16.23 19.18 27.59
CA PRO A 123 17.65 18.95 27.33
C PRO A 123 18.03 17.47 27.18
N TYR A 124 17.37 16.58 27.96
CA TYR A 124 17.57 15.14 27.82
C TYR A 124 17.18 14.69 26.41
N MET A 125 16.00 15.08 25.94
CA MET A 125 15.53 14.72 24.60
C MET A 125 16.39 15.36 23.50
N ASP A 126 16.86 16.61 23.67
CA ASP A 126 17.75 17.28 22.70
C ASP A 126 19.05 16.52 22.48
N ALA A 127 19.68 16.03 23.56
CA ALA A 127 20.90 15.25 23.46
C ALA A 127 20.72 13.96 22.63
N TYR A 128 19.60 13.25 22.81
CA TYR A 128 19.30 12.04 22.05
C TYR A 128 18.82 12.34 20.63
N GLN A 129 18.03 13.40 20.44
CA GLN A 129 17.56 13.82 19.12
C GLN A 129 18.74 14.18 18.21
N ARG A 130 19.76 14.87 18.74
CA ARG A 130 21.01 15.14 18.00
C ARG A 130 21.75 13.88 17.57
N GLN A 131 21.72 12.81 18.37
CA GLN A 131 22.30 11.52 17.96
C GLN A 131 21.53 10.89 16.80
N LEU A 132 20.19 10.98 16.82
CA LEU A 132 19.36 10.53 15.69
C LEU A 132 19.63 11.35 14.42
N GLU A 133 19.80 12.66 14.55
CA GLU A 133 20.16 13.55 13.44
C GLU A 133 21.54 13.21 12.84
N GLN A 134 22.51 12.83 13.67
CA GLN A 134 23.82 12.37 13.20
C GLN A 134 23.74 11.06 12.40
N ILE A 135 22.85 10.14 12.77
CA ILE A 135 22.61 8.91 12.01
C ILE A 135 21.96 9.25 10.67
N ILE A 136 20.91 10.06 10.68
CA ILE A 136 20.19 10.44 9.46
C ILE A 136 21.06 11.23 8.50
N SER A 137 21.87 12.17 8.98
CA SER A 137 22.77 12.98 8.13
C SER A 137 23.88 12.17 7.46
N ARG A 138 24.25 11.00 8.02
CA ARG A 138 25.22 10.06 7.41
C ARG A 138 24.55 9.04 6.50
N THR A 139 23.23 8.90 6.58
CA THR A 139 22.48 7.97 5.73
C THR A 139 22.48 8.49 4.30
N LYS A 140 22.94 7.66 3.36
CA LYS A 140 22.92 7.98 1.93
C LYS A 140 21.47 8.16 1.43
N ASP A 141 21.27 8.93 0.36
CA ASP A 141 19.96 9.27 -0.24
C ASP A 141 19.05 10.15 0.63
N VAL A 142 19.55 10.68 1.76
CA VAL A 142 18.87 11.74 2.52
C VAL A 142 19.24 13.10 1.93
N GLU A 143 18.24 13.88 1.54
CA GLU A 143 18.43 15.24 1.01
C GLU A 143 18.40 16.28 2.13
N GLY A 144 17.56 16.06 3.15
CA GLY A 144 17.43 16.94 4.29
C GLY A 144 16.50 16.36 5.36
N TYR A 145 16.53 16.95 6.55
CA TYR A 145 15.66 16.54 7.64
C TYR A 145 15.19 17.76 8.44
N PHE A 146 14.01 17.65 9.03
CA PHE A 146 13.43 18.63 9.94
C PHE A 146 13.06 17.91 11.23
N SER A 147 13.51 18.43 12.37
CA SER A 147 13.47 17.73 13.66
C SER A 147 12.95 18.68 14.72
N PHE A 148 12.03 18.22 15.57
CA PHE A 148 11.59 18.98 16.74
C PHE A 148 11.16 18.08 17.90
N ILE A 149 11.22 18.65 19.09
CA ILE A 149 10.87 18.02 20.37
C ILE A 149 9.59 18.69 20.88
N GLY A 150 8.76 17.96 21.63
CA GLY A 150 7.45 18.45 22.05
C GLY A 150 6.31 17.95 21.16
N TYR A 151 6.49 16.84 20.43
CA TYR A 151 5.43 16.25 19.62
C TYR A 151 4.22 15.93 20.49
N GLN A 152 3.01 16.28 20.02
CA GLN A 152 1.76 16.18 20.79
C GLN A 152 1.79 16.87 22.16
N SER A 153 2.53 17.99 22.28
CA SER A 153 2.71 18.75 23.52
C SER A 153 3.41 17.96 24.64
N ARG A 154 4.18 16.91 24.30
CA ARG A 154 4.91 16.08 25.26
C ARG A 154 6.40 16.30 25.11
N VAL A 155 7.02 16.81 26.17
CA VAL A 155 8.46 17.12 26.20
C VAL A 155 9.33 15.87 26.05
N SER A 156 8.81 14.70 26.44
CA SER A 156 9.45 13.38 26.30
C SER A 156 9.31 12.76 24.91
N GLN A 157 8.70 13.47 23.94
CA GLN A 157 8.50 12.98 22.58
C GLN A 157 9.11 13.92 21.55
N GLY A 158 9.79 13.33 20.58
CA GLY A 158 10.35 14.00 19.42
C GLY A 158 9.83 13.38 18.13
N ILE A 159 9.83 14.18 17.07
CA ILE A 159 9.52 13.75 15.72
C ILE A 159 10.53 14.38 14.75
N MET A 160 10.90 13.61 13.74
CA MET A 160 11.78 14.06 12.67
C MET A 160 11.22 13.64 11.32
N PHE A 161 11.09 14.59 10.41
CA PHE A 161 10.71 14.40 9.03
C PHE A 161 11.98 14.35 8.18
N VAL A 162 12.24 13.22 7.54
CA VAL A 162 13.43 12.98 6.73
C VAL A 162 13.02 12.96 5.27
N ARG A 163 13.48 13.93 4.48
CA ARG A 163 13.27 13.99 3.03
C ARG A 163 14.41 13.25 2.33
N LEU A 164 14.05 12.35 1.44
CA LEU A 164 14.97 11.59 0.62
C LEU A 164 15.14 12.25 -0.75
N THR A 165 16.28 12.03 -1.39
CA THR A 165 16.57 12.49 -2.76
C THR A 165 15.55 11.93 -3.75
N ASP A 166 15.24 12.65 -4.82
CA ASP A 166 14.24 12.24 -5.82
C ASP A 166 14.41 10.78 -6.30
N TRP A 167 13.28 10.10 -6.53
CA TRP A 167 13.23 8.69 -6.95
C TRP A 167 13.94 8.42 -8.27
N SER A 168 14.09 9.43 -9.15
CA SER A 168 14.88 9.31 -10.39
C SER A 168 16.40 9.23 -10.15
N GLN A 169 16.88 9.71 -8.99
CA GLN A 169 18.30 9.81 -8.67
C GLN A 169 18.78 8.78 -7.65
N ARG A 170 17.85 8.10 -6.96
CA ARG A 170 18.17 7.02 -6.02
C ARG A 170 17.75 5.66 -6.55
N LYS A 171 18.53 4.63 -6.20
CA LYS A 171 18.19 3.22 -6.51
C LYS A 171 17.39 2.54 -5.40
N ARG A 172 17.41 3.09 -4.19
CA ARG A 172 16.76 2.52 -3.02
C ARG A 172 15.36 3.10 -2.83
N THR A 173 14.46 2.26 -2.34
CA THR A 173 13.12 2.72 -1.94
C THR A 173 13.14 3.29 -0.53
N VAL A 174 12.14 4.13 -0.21
CA VAL A 174 11.91 4.63 1.15
C VAL A 174 11.90 3.50 2.20
N GLN A 175 11.30 2.35 1.90
CA GLN A 175 11.23 1.21 2.81
C GLN A 175 12.62 0.60 3.10
N GLN A 176 13.48 0.55 2.09
CA GLN A 176 14.86 0.06 2.26
C GLN A 176 15.68 1.01 3.11
N VAL A 177 15.56 2.32 2.88
CA VAL A 177 16.24 3.33 3.71
C VAL A 177 15.73 3.30 5.15
N ALA A 178 14.41 3.17 5.36
CA ALA A 178 13.84 3.00 6.69
C ALA A 178 14.37 1.73 7.40
N ALA A 179 14.45 0.61 6.68
CA ALA A 179 14.98 -0.65 7.22
C ALA A 179 16.48 -0.59 7.55
N GLU A 180 17.25 0.27 6.87
CA GLU A 180 18.68 0.47 7.14
C GLU A 180 18.95 1.34 8.38
N VAL A 181 18.13 2.37 8.61
CA VAL A 181 18.29 3.26 9.78
C VAL A 181 17.69 2.65 11.05
N GLN A 182 16.68 1.79 10.91
CA GLN A 182 15.95 1.22 12.05
C GLN A 182 16.85 0.50 13.07
N PRO A 183 17.80 -0.38 12.69
CA PRO A 183 18.71 -1.02 13.65
C PRO A 183 19.65 -0.03 14.34
N GLN A 184 20.05 1.04 13.66
CA GLN A 184 20.96 2.05 14.20
C GLN A 184 20.26 2.86 15.30
N PHE A 185 18.96 3.11 15.16
CA PHE A 185 18.15 3.76 16.20
C PHE A 185 17.98 2.90 17.45
N PHE A 186 17.83 1.57 17.29
CA PHE A 186 17.81 0.65 18.43
C PHE A 186 19.14 0.58 19.20
N GLY A 187 20.24 1.04 18.59
CA GLY A 187 21.55 1.13 19.22
C GLY A 187 21.71 2.28 20.22
N ILE A 188 20.75 3.22 20.29
CA ILE A 188 20.82 4.36 21.22
C ILE A 188 20.07 3.99 22.52
N PRO A 189 20.78 3.68 23.62
CA PRO A 189 20.14 3.42 24.90
C PRO A 189 19.56 4.73 25.46
N GLY A 190 18.35 4.69 26.03
CA GLY A 190 17.73 5.83 26.71
C GLY A 190 16.63 6.56 25.93
N VAL A 191 16.44 6.25 24.63
CA VAL A 191 15.29 6.69 23.84
C VAL A 191 14.81 5.54 22.95
N LEU A 192 13.49 5.37 22.83
CA LEU A 192 12.90 4.46 21.84
C LEU A 192 12.67 5.25 20.56
N ALA A 193 13.48 5.00 19.53
CA ALA A 193 13.35 5.64 18.23
C ALA A 193 13.02 4.64 17.11
N PHE A 194 12.12 5.01 16.21
CA PHE A 194 11.74 4.18 15.07
C PHE A 194 11.35 5.01 13.84
N ALA A 195 11.74 4.51 12.67
CA ALA A 195 11.37 5.03 11.38
C ALA A 195 10.05 4.42 10.91
N SER A 196 9.16 5.26 10.39
CA SER A 196 7.87 4.88 9.84
C SER A 196 7.72 5.47 8.44
N VAL A 197 7.25 4.63 7.52
CA VAL A 197 6.84 5.06 6.18
C VAL A 197 5.36 5.43 6.23
N PRO A 198 4.96 6.66 5.88
CA PRO A 198 3.56 7.06 5.91
C PRO A 198 2.73 6.29 4.87
N PRO A 199 1.53 5.81 5.24
CA PRO A 199 0.68 5.08 4.31
C PRO A 199 0.12 5.98 3.19
N ALA A 200 -0.29 5.35 2.08
CA ALA A 200 -0.91 6.05 0.96
C ALA A 200 -2.27 6.70 1.32
N PHE A 201 -3.03 6.05 2.18
CA PHE A 201 -4.34 6.50 2.65
C PHE A 201 -4.45 6.32 4.16
N GLY A 202 -5.09 7.26 4.86
CA GLY A 202 -5.23 7.26 6.32
C GLY A 202 -4.23 8.17 7.03
N GLY A 203 -4.55 8.55 8.27
CA GLY A 203 -3.70 9.40 9.12
C GLY A 203 -2.54 8.64 9.76
N PHE A 204 -1.72 9.36 10.53
CA PHE A 204 -0.66 8.77 11.37
C PHE A 204 -1.28 7.92 12.47
N GLY A 205 -1.41 6.63 12.23
CA GLY A 205 -2.01 5.70 13.17
C GLY A 205 -1.49 4.28 12.98
N PHE A 206 -1.42 3.52 14.06
CA PHE A 206 -1.14 2.09 14.00
C PHE A 206 -2.21 1.37 13.18
N SER A 207 -1.83 0.32 12.45
CA SER A 207 -2.72 -0.44 11.55
C SER A 207 -3.93 -1.03 12.26
N VAL A 208 -3.83 -1.23 13.58
CA VAL A 208 -4.90 -1.70 14.45
C VAL A 208 -4.90 -0.84 15.71
N GLN A 209 -6.05 -0.26 16.04
CA GLN A 209 -6.24 0.56 17.24
C GLN A 209 -7.51 0.10 17.96
N TYR A 210 -7.39 -0.08 19.27
CA TYR A 210 -8.51 -0.42 20.14
C TYR A 210 -8.57 0.58 21.28
N VAL A 211 -9.78 1.04 21.59
CA VAL A 211 -10.04 1.87 22.77
C VAL A 211 -10.69 0.97 23.81
N VAL A 212 -9.97 0.71 24.91
CA VAL A 212 -10.48 -0.02 26.06
C VAL A 212 -10.94 0.99 27.10
N GLN A 213 -12.18 0.86 27.55
CA GLN A 213 -12.78 1.77 28.52
C GLN A 213 -13.19 0.99 29.76
N ASN A 214 -12.88 1.53 30.93
CA ASN A 214 -13.37 1.05 32.20
C ASN A 214 -13.56 2.25 33.15
N PRO A 215 -14.69 2.35 33.88
CA PRO A 215 -14.89 3.40 34.89
C PRO A 215 -13.84 3.41 36.00
N ASP A 216 -13.29 2.26 36.37
CA ASP A 216 -12.23 2.13 37.36
C ASP A 216 -10.85 2.10 36.67
N PHE A 217 -10.06 3.15 36.93
CA PHE A 217 -8.73 3.33 36.35
C PHE A 217 -7.71 2.29 36.85
N ALA A 218 -7.85 1.81 38.09
CA ALA A 218 -6.95 0.80 38.66
C ALA A 218 -7.19 -0.58 38.03
N LEU A 219 -8.46 -0.93 37.82
CA LEU A 219 -8.83 -2.13 37.07
C LEU A 219 -8.45 -2.00 35.59
N LEU A 220 -8.59 -0.81 35.00
CA LEU A 220 -8.15 -0.54 33.62
C LEU A 220 -6.66 -0.81 33.44
N GLY A 221 -5.81 -0.32 34.36
CA GLY A 221 -4.36 -0.56 34.32
C GLY A 221 -4.01 -2.04 34.29
N LYS A 222 -4.52 -2.80 35.27
CA LYS A 222 -4.28 -4.26 35.34
C LYS A 222 -4.77 -5.00 34.10
N ALA A 223 -5.94 -4.61 33.58
CA ALA A 223 -6.50 -5.20 32.37
C ALA A 223 -5.65 -4.88 31.13
N MET A 224 -5.17 -3.64 31.01
CA MET A 224 -4.31 -3.21 29.90
C MET A 224 -2.93 -3.87 29.94
N ASP A 225 -2.35 -4.10 31.11
CA ASP A 225 -1.08 -4.85 31.25
C ASP A 225 -1.26 -6.31 30.81
N THR A 226 -2.38 -6.93 31.18
CA THR A 226 -2.73 -8.29 30.75
C THR A 226 -2.94 -8.34 29.24
N LEU A 227 -3.67 -7.37 28.67
CA LEU A 227 -3.96 -7.31 27.24
C LEU A 227 -2.70 -7.06 26.41
N THR A 228 -1.84 -6.13 26.83
CA THR A 228 -0.59 -5.80 26.11
C THR A 228 0.43 -6.93 26.17
N SER A 229 0.55 -7.62 27.32
CA SER A 229 1.43 -8.79 27.44
C SER A 229 0.98 -9.95 26.55
N GLN A 230 -0.32 -10.24 26.53
CA GLN A 230 -0.90 -11.24 25.63
C GLN A 230 -0.75 -10.85 24.15
N ALA A 231 -1.01 -9.57 23.81
CA ALA A 231 -0.89 -9.08 22.45
C ALA A 231 0.54 -9.17 21.91
N ARG A 232 1.56 -8.92 22.74
CA ARG A 232 2.98 -9.10 22.38
C ARG A 232 3.35 -10.56 22.10
N ALA A 233 2.61 -11.53 22.64
CA ALA A 233 2.85 -12.95 22.40
C ALA A 233 2.27 -13.46 21.07
N ILE A 234 1.38 -12.70 20.42
CA ILE A 234 0.76 -13.09 19.15
C ILE A 234 1.76 -12.91 18.00
N LYS A 235 2.10 -14.01 17.32
CA LYS A 235 2.98 -14.01 16.15
C LYS A 235 2.35 -13.21 15.00
N GLY A 236 2.88 -12.01 14.74
CA GLY A 236 2.42 -11.11 13.68
C GLY A 236 2.11 -9.68 14.16
N LEU A 237 1.96 -9.46 15.47
CA LEU A 237 1.89 -8.12 16.06
C LEU A 237 3.30 -7.64 16.41
N VAL A 238 3.65 -6.45 15.93
CA VAL A 238 4.93 -5.77 16.21
C VAL A 238 4.63 -4.38 16.75
N ASN A 239 5.52 -3.87 17.61
CA ASN A 239 5.41 -2.52 18.20
C ASN A 239 4.09 -2.27 18.97
N VAL A 240 3.62 -3.26 19.74
CA VAL A 240 2.43 -3.12 20.62
C VAL A 240 2.69 -2.04 21.68
N ASN A 241 1.90 -0.97 21.61
CA ASN A 241 2.00 0.20 22.49
C ASN A 241 0.66 0.48 23.19
N THR A 242 0.73 1.11 24.37
CA THR A 242 -0.43 1.60 25.13
C THR A 242 -0.22 3.07 25.48
N ASP A 243 -1.28 3.86 25.36
CA ASP A 243 -1.28 5.27 25.79
C ASP A 243 -1.50 5.41 27.30
N LEU A 244 -1.93 4.34 27.97
CA LEU A 244 -2.09 4.31 29.42
C LEU A 244 -0.70 4.29 30.08
N ARG A 245 -0.32 5.39 30.73
CA ARG A 245 0.98 5.57 31.40
C ARG A 245 0.81 5.80 32.89
N GLY A 246 1.72 5.20 33.68
CA GLY A 246 1.55 4.94 35.10
C GLY A 246 1.41 6.20 35.96
N PHE A 247 0.23 6.43 36.52
CA PHE A 247 0.00 7.43 37.58
C PHE A 247 0.54 6.98 38.96
N TRP A 248 1.18 5.80 39.03
CA TRP A 248 1.46 5.08 40.28
C TRP A 248 2.79 5.45 40.95
N ALA A 249 3.69 6.17 40.28
CA ALA A 249 4.97 6.58 40.88
C ALA A 249 4.88 7.86 41.73
N ALA A 250 3.73 8.54 41.75
CA ALA A 250 3.54 9.79 42.49
C ALA A 250 2.73 9.63 43.80
N ALA A 251 2.33 8.41 44.16
CA ALA A 251 1.45 8.15 45.30
C ALA A 251 1.96 7.04 46.24
N ALA A 252 3.27 6.79 46.27
CA ALA A 252 3.94 5.96 47.27
C ALA A 252 5.08 6.74 47.91
#